data_AF-A0A9D1QFD7-F1
#
_entry.id   AF-A0A9D1QFD7-F1
#
_cell.length_a   1.000
_cell.length_b   1.000
_cell.length_c   1.000
_cell.angle_alpha   90.00
_cell.angle_beta   90.00
_cell.angle_gamma   90.00
#
_symmetry.space_group_name_H-M   'P 1'
#
loop_
_entity.id
_entity.type
_entity.pdbx_description
1 polymer ?
#
loop_
_entity_poly.entity_id
_entity_poly.type
_entity_poly.pdbx_seq_one_letter_code
_entity_poly.pdbx_strand_id
1 'polypeptide(L)'
;MQPKEIISVWVASAFIGVASTLYYTKISEALAAVIQFGAGITAFTAIALFNGWITIEPVDILFYAGAIFVIMFIIFLAFYLLSLLDSRKINEKLKEK
;
A
#
# COMPACT_ATOMS: atom_id res chain seq x y z
N MET A 1 22.34 4.90 9.46
CA MET A 1 21.01 4.38 9.86
C MET A 1 21.11 3.83 11.26
N GLN A 2 20.27 4.33 12.17
CA GLN A 2 20.18 3.78 13.51
C GLN A 2 19.33 2.50 13.47
N PRO A 3 19.67 1.43 14.21
CA PRO A 3 18.89 0.19 14.24
C PRO A 3 17.41 0.39 14.54
N LYS A 4 17.07 1.41 15.35
CA LYS A 4 15.70 1.80 15.67
C LYS A 4 14.86 2.11 14.42
N GLU A 5 15.45 2.79 13.43
CA GLU A 5 14.76 3.25 12.22
C GLU A 5 14.36 2.03 11.38
N ILE A 6 15.28 1.10 11.21
CA ILE A 6 15.06 -0.15 10.47
C ILE A 6 13.96 -1.00 11.13
N ILE A 7 14.06 -1.21 12.44
CA ILE A 7 13.08 -2.00 13.20
C ILE A 7 11.69 -1.37 13.11
N SER A 8 11.61 -0.04 13.20
CA SER A 8 10.33 0.67 13.11
C SER A 8 9.64 0.47 11.76
N VAL A 9 10.40 0.46 10.66
CA VAL A 9 9.89 0.18 9.31
C VAL A 9 9.45 -1.28 9.18
N TRP A 10 10.18 -2.22 9.77
CA TRP A 10 9.78 -3.62 9.79
C TRP A 10 8.47 -3.86 10.55
N VAL A 11 8.27 -3.18 11.68
CA VAL A 11 7.01 -3.23 12.45
C VAL A 11 5.85 -2.68 11.63
N ALA A 12 6.01 -1.52 10.98
CA ALA A 12 4.99 -0.98 10.09
C ALA A 12 4.69 -1.94 8.92
N SER A 13 5.72 -2.55 8.34
CA SER A 13 5.57 -3.51 7.25
C SER A 13 4.81 -4.76 7.70
N ALA A 14 5.07 -5.25 8.91
CA ALA A 14 4.32 -6.37 9.50
C ALA A 14 2.84 -6.01 9.70
N PHE A 15 2.54 -4.80 10.19
CA PHE A 15 1.17 -4.33 10.34
C PHE A 15 0.41 -4.25 9.00
N ILE A 16 1.08 -3.76 7.95
CA ILE A 16 0.52 -3.75 6.59
C ILE A 16 0.31 -5.18 6.08
N GLY A 17 1.23 -6.09 6.37
CA GLY A 17 1.08 -7.52 6.05
C GLY A 17 -0.09 -8.20 6.77
N VAL A 18 -0.45 -7.76 7.98
CA VAL A 18 -1.69 -8.21 8.63
C VAL A 18 -2.91 -7.68 7.88
N ALA A 19 -2.90 -6.42 7.45
CA ALA A 19 -4.02 -5.85 6.68
C ALA A 19 -4.26 -6.58 5.35
N SER A 20 -3.22 -7.11 4.69
CA SER A 20 -3.39 -7.88 3.45
C SER A 20 -4.12 -9.22 3.65
N THR A 21 -4.17 -9.74 4.88
CA THR A 21 -4.95 -10.96 5.18
C THR A 21 -6.45 -10.78 4.92
N LEU A 22 -6.93 -9.54 4.88
CA LEU A 22 -8.33 -9.22 4.56
C LEU A 22 -8.74 -9.71 3.17
N TYR A 23 -7.80 -9.83 2.22
CA TYR A 23 -8.06 -10.38 0.90
C TYR A 23 -8.42 -11.89 0.91
N TYR A 24 -8.13 -12.59 2.00
CA TYR A 24 -8.53 -13.99 2.20
C TYR A 24 -9.83 -14.15 2.99
N THR A 25 -10.49 -13.04 3.33
CA THR A 25 -11.76 -13.03 4.07
C THR A 25 -12.96 -12.88 3.13
N LYS A 26 -14.17 -12.82 3.68
CA LYS A 26 -15.41 -12.61 2.91
C LYS A 26 -15.68 -11.14 2.56
N ILE A 27 -14.75 -10.24 2.85
CA ILE A 27 -14.88 -8.81 2.55
C ILE A 27 -14.68 -8.59 1.05
N SER A 28 -15.36 -7.59 0.47
CA SER A 28 -15.17 -7.24 -0.93
C SER A 28 -13.74 -6.77 -1.20
N GLU A 29 -13.18 -7.14 -2.36
CA GLU A 29 -11.81 -6.79 -2.74
C GLU A 29 -11.56 -5.28 -2.71
N ALA A 30 -12.55 -4.49 -3.14
CA ALA A 30 -12.47 -3.03 -3.10
C ALA A 30 -12.36 -2.49 -1.66
N LEU A 31 -13.12 -3.06 -0.73
CA LEU A 31 -13.05 -2.64 0.68
C LEU A 31 -11.74 -3.12 1.33
N ALA A 32 -11.28 -4.34 1.04
CA ALA A 32 -9.98 -4.83 1.48
C ALA A 32 -8.84 -3.93 0.98
N ALA A 33 -8.91 -3.48 -0.27
CA ALA A 33 -7.96 -2.52 -0.84
C ALA A 33 -7.96 -1.20 -0.08
N VAL A 34 -9.13 -0.58 0.12
CA VAL A 34 -9.23 0.69 0.87
C VAL A 34 -8.63 0.56 2.28
N ILE A 35 -8.91 -0.55 2.98
CA ILE A 35 -8.36 -0.78 4.31
C ILE A 35 -6.83 -0.96 4.26
N GLN A 36 -6.30 -1.73 3.30
CA GLN A 36 -4.85 -1.91 3.15
C GLN A 36 -4.15 -0.58 2.81
N PHE A 37 -4.74 0.25 1.95
CA PHE A 37 -4.25 1.58 1.64
C PHE A 37 -4.22 2.47 2.88
N GLY A 38 -5.33 2.53 3.63
CA GLY A 38 -5.43 3.31 4.86
C GLY A 38 -4.44 2.87 5.93
N ALA A 39 -4.29 1.55 6.11
CA ALA A 39 -3.32 0.96 7.04
C ALA A 39 -1.88 1.31 6.64
N GLY A 40 -1.55 1.23 5.35
CA GLY A 40 -0.24 1.61 4.82
C GLY A 40 0.12 3.07 5.08
N ILE A 41 -0.77 3.98 4.69
CA ILE A 41 -0.57 5.43 4.88
C ILE A 41 -0.42 5.75 6.37
N THR A 42 -1.31 5.21 7.22
CA THR A 42 -1.30 5.47 8.65
C THR A 42 -0.02 4.94 9.30
N ALA A 43 0.37 3.70 8.99
CA ALA A 43 1.56 3.08 9.56
C ALA A 43 2.84 3.83 9.18
N PHE A 44 3.02 4.15 7.90
CA PHE A 44 4.21 4.89 7.45
C PHE A 44 4.24 6.34 7.95
N THR A 45 3.09 7.02 8.03
CA THR A 45 3.02 8.37 8.59
C THR A 45 3.37 8.37 10.08
N ALA A 46 2.86 7.39 10.84
CA ALA A 46 3.20 7.22 12.26
C ALA A 46 4.69 6.94 12.47
N ILE A 47 5.30 6.09 11.64
CA ILE A 47 6.74 5.81 11.68
C ILE A 47 7.58 7.03 11.30
N ALA A 48 7.13 7.83 10.32
CA ALA A 48 7.81 9.05 9.94
C ALA A 48 7.81 10.08 11.09
N LEU A 49 6.68 10.24 11.78
CA LEU A 49 6.59 11.06 13.00
C LEU A 49 7.48 10.50 14.13
N PHE A 50 7.42 9.19 14.37
CA PHE A 50 8.17 8.53 15.44
C PHE A 50 9.70 8.67 15.26
N ASN A 51 10.19 8.58 14.03
CA ASN A 51 11.61 8.75 13.72
C ASN A 51 12.02 10.23 13.55
N GLY A 52 11.07 11.16 13.59
CA GLY A 52 11.34 12.58 13.38
C GLY A 52 11.71 12.94 11.93
N TRP A 53 11.25 12.15 10.95
CA TRP A 53 11.44 12.45 9.52
C TRP A 53 10.55 13.60 9.04
N ILE A 54 9.40 13.79 9.70
CA ILE A 54 8.46 14.88 9.46
C ILE A 54 8.09 15.53 10.80
N THR A 55 7.66 16.78 10.77
CA THR A 55 7.20 17.48 11.98
C THR A 55 5.76 17.11 12.32
N ILE A 56 5.31 17.47 13.53
CA ILE A 56 3.91 17.31 13.98
C ILE A 56 3.06 18.50 13.48
N GLU A 57 3.44 19.12 12.37
CA GLU A 57 2.60 20.12 11.71
C GLU A 57 1.58 19.42 10.80
N PRO A 58 0.30 19.82 10.84
CA PRO A 58 -0.73 19.20 10.00
C PRO A 58 -0.40 19.24 8.51
N VAL A 59 0.29 20.30 8.05
CA VAL A 59 0.69 20.46 6.65
C VAL A 59 1.71 19.38 6.26
N ASP A 60 2.75 19.17 7.06
CA ASP A 60 3.78 18.15 6.81
C ASP A 60 3.17 16.75 6.80
N ILE A 61 2.27 16.46 7.75
CA ILE A 61 1.56 15.18 7.84
C ILE A 61 0.73 14.95 6.57
N LEU A 62 -0.03 15.95 6.12
CA LEU A 62 -0.88 15.84 4.94
C LEU A 62 -0.05 15.69 3.65
N PHE A 63 1.04 16.44 3.49
CA PHE A 63 1.93 16.30 2.34
C PHE A 63 2.58 14.91 2.30
N TYR A 64 3.06 14.42 3.43
CA TYR A 64 3.69 13.11 3.50
C TYR A 64 2.70 11.97 3.23
N ALA A 65 1.53 12.00 3.86
CA ALA A 65 0.46 11.04 3.62
C ALA A 65 -0.02 11.07 2.16
N GLY A 66 -0.15 12.27 1.58
CA GLY A 66 -0.49 12.47 0.17
C GLY A 66 0.55 11.88 -0.77
N ALA A 67 1.84 12.09 -0.50
CA ALA A 67 2.93 11.52 -1.29
C ALA A 67 2.90 9.98 -1.26
N ILE A 68 2.70 9.38 -0.08
CA ILE A 68 2.56 7.92 0.06
C ILE A 68 1.35 7.42 -0.73
N PHE A 69 0.21 8.09 -0.62
CA PHE A 69 -0.99 7.73 -1.36
C PHE A 69 -0.72 7.72 -2.88
N VAL A 70 -0.08 8.76 -3.42
CA VAL A 70 0.26 8.85 -4.85
C VAL A 70 1.18 7.70 -5.27
N ILE A 71 2.23 7.41 -4.48
CA ILE A 71 3.16 6.31 -4.78
C ILE A 71 2.44 4.97 -4.79
N MET A 72 1.64 4.69 -3.76
CA MET A 72 0.88 3.44 -3.68
C MET A 72 -0.15 3.33 -4.82
N PHE A 73 -0.79 4.44 -5.19
CA PHE A 73 -1.75 4.48 -6.31
C PHE A 73 -1.07 4.17 -7.65
N ILE A 74 0.12 4.72 -7.90
CA ILE A 74 0.90 4.43 -9.11
C ILE A 74 1.26 2.93 -9.16
N ILE A 75 1.72 2.36 -8.04
CA ILE A 75 2.06 0.94 -7.95
C ILE A 75 0.84 0.08 -8.24
N PHE A 76 -0.30 0.38 -7.60
CA PHE A 76 -1.55 -0.35 -7.82
C PHE A 76 -2.03 -0.25 -9.26
N LEU A 77 -1.99 0.94 -9.86
CA LEU A 77 -2.39 1.16 -11.25
C LEU A 77 -1.51 0.36 -12.22
N ALA A 78 -0.19 0.33 -11.99
CA ALA A 78 0.73 -0.46 -12.80
C ALA A 78 0.37 -1.95 -12.75
N PHE A 79 0.16 -2.52 -11.56
CA PHE A 79 -0.25 -3.91 -11.40
C PHE A 79 -1.62 -4.21 -12.00
N TYR A 80 -2.57 -3.29 -11.88
CA TYR A 80 -3.88 -3.42 -12.49
C TYR A 80 -3.79 -3.48 -14.03
N LEU A 81 -3.00 -2.58 -14.63
CA LEU A 81 -2.80 -2.58 -16.09
C LEU A 81 -2.11 -3.85 -16.58
N LEU A 82 -1.08 -4.33 -15.87
CA LEU A 82 -0.42 -5.61 -16.18
C LEU A 82 -1.41 -6.78 -16.13
N SER A 83 -2.21 -6.86 -15.06
CA SER A 83 -3.25 -7.90 -14.90
C SER A 83 -4.28 -7.87 -16.03
N LEU A 84 -4.67 -6.67 -16.47
CA LEU A 84 -5.63 -6.50 -17.56
C LEU A 84 -5.05 -6.95 -18.91
N LEU A 85 -3.76 -6.66 -19.18
CA LEU A 85 -3.06 -7.13 -20.37
C LEU A 85 -2.91 -8.66 -20.36
N ASP A 86 -2.51 -9.24 -19.22
CA ASP A 86 -2.38 -10.68 -19.06
C ASP A 86 -3.72 -11.40 -19.26
N SER A 87 -4.79 -10.85 -18.70
CA SER A 87 -6.15 -11.38 -18.87
C SER A 87 -6.60 -11.38 -20.35
N ARG A 88 -6.27 -10.32 -21.10
CA ARG A 88 -6.54 -10.26 -22.55
C ARG A 88 -5.77 -11.34 -23.32
N LYS A 89 -4.48 -11.47 -23.04
CA LYS A 89 -3.61 -12.46 -23.69
C LYS A 89 -4.06 -13.90 -23.43
N ILE A 90 -4.56 -14.19 -22.22
CA ILE A 90 -5.14 -15.50 -21.89
C ILE A 90 -6.43 -15.75 -22.69
N ASN A 91 -7.32 -14.75 -22.76
CA ASN A 91 -8.57 -14.88 -23.51
C ASN A 91 -8.35 -15.08 -25.01
N GLU A 92 -7.33 -14.45 -25.60
CA GLU A 92 -6.95 -14.67 -27.00
C GLU A 92 -6.51 -16.11 -27.23
N LYS A 93 -5.62 -16.64 -26.38
CA LYS A 93 -5.18 -18.04 -26.45
C LYS A 93 -6.31 -19.06 -26.28
N LEU A 94 -7.35 -18.72 -25.51
CA LEU A 94 -8.51 -19.60 -25.31
C LEU A 94 -9.46 -19.60 -26.51
N LYS A 95 -9.51 -18.51 -27.28
CA LYS A 95 -10.34 -18.41 -28.51
C LYS A 95 -9.71 -19.09 -29.73
N GLU A 96 -8.40 -19.30 -29.71
CA GLU A 96 -7.67 -20.03 -30.77
C GLU A 96 -7.78 -21.56 -30.64
N LYS A 97 -8.36 -22.08 -29.55
CA LYS A 97 -8.71 -23.50 -29.37
C LYS A 97 -10.17 -23.76 -29.72
#